data_AF-A0A9D8TAL0-F1
#
_entry.id   AF-A0A9D8TAL0-F1
#
_cell.length_a   1.000
_cell.length_b   1.000
_cell.length_c   1.000
_cell.angle_alpha   90.00
_cell.angle_beta   90.00
_cell.angle_gamma   90.00
#
_symmetry.space_group_name_H-M   'P 1'
#
loop_
_entity.id
_entity.type
_entity.pdbx_description
1 polymer ?
#
loop_
_entity_poly.entity_id
_entity_poly.type
_entity_poly.pdbx_seq_one_letter_code
_entity_poly.pdbx_strand_id
1 'polypeptide(L)'
;MKESKNKIRVEFERTPLKERLKAKFLSMFFLKKLVWLIFRLVLLVGISYIVLFPFFSKIAGSFMGPDDFVDVTVRLIPKHFTLGTYKAVILENGYFEAFKNTLILSLSASILQTFSCCVVGYGLAKFKFRGNKLVFV
;
A
#
# COMPACT_ATOMS: atom_id res chain seq x y z
N MET A 1 55.32 21.85 15.66
CA MET A 1 53.88 21.46 15.62
C MET A 1 53.16 21.76 14.30
N LYS A 2 53.47 22.85 13.57
CA LYS A 2 52.82 23.16 12.26
C LYS A 2 53.11 22.13 11.16
N GLU A 3 54.30 21.56 11.10
CA GLU A 3 54.68 20.58 10.05
C GLU A 3 53.94 19.24 10.18
N SER A 4 53.65 18.79 11.40
CA SER A 4 52.90 17.54 11.64
C SER A 4 51.47 17.62 11.11
N LYS A 5 50.79 18.77 11.33
CA LYS A 5 49.45 19.01 10.77
C LYS A 5 49.45 19.10 9.24
N ASN A 6 50.52 19.62 8.65
CA ASN A 6 50.62 19.74 7.20
C ASN A 6 50.85 18.38 6.52
N LYS A 7 51.69 17.51 7.10
CA LYS A 7 51.86 16.11 6.62
C LYS A 7 50.55 15.33 6.61
N ILE A 8 49.75 15.44 7.68
CA ILE A 8 48.46 14.74 7.77
C ILE A 8 47.46 15.26 6.71
N ARG A 9 47.50 16.57 6.39
CA ARG A 9 46.65 17.17 5.35
C ARG A 9 47.03 16.73 3.93
N VAL A 10 48.33 16.63 3.66
CA VAL A 10 48.86 16.26 2.33
C VAL A 10 48.64 14.76 2.05
N GLU A 11 48.69 13.91 3.07
CA GLU A 11 48.37 12.47 2.95
C GLU A 11 46.86 12.22 2.72
N PHE A 12 46.01 13.09 3.28
CA PHE A 12 44.55 13.04 3.12
C PHE A 12 44.08 13.48 1.72
N GLU A 13 44.92 14.19 0.97
CA GLU A 13 44.67 14.61 -0.42
C GLU A 13 45.17 13.58 -1.46
N ARG A 14 46.14 12.73 -1.08
CA ARG A 14 46.73 11.67 -1.93
C ARG A 14 45.90 10.39 -2.00
N THR A 15 44.82 10.27 -1.21
CA THR A 15 43.98 9.07 -1.20
C THR A 15 42.94 9.15 -2.33
N PRO A 16 42.95 8.20 -3.28
CA PRO A 16 42.05 8.24 -4.44
C PRO A 16 40.58 8.21 -3.99
N LEU A 17 39.71 8.99 -4.65
CA LEU A 17 38.26 9.02 -4.43
C LEU A 17 37.63 7.62 -4.32
N LYS A 18 38.19 6.66 -5.07
CA LYS A 18 37.81 5.25 -5.07
C LYS A 18 38.01 4.55 -3.73
N GLU A 19 39.07 4.85 -2.97
CA GLU A 19 39.30 4.25 -1.65
C GLU A 19 38.37 4.83 -0.58
N ARG A 20 38.03 6.12 -0.69
CA ARG A 20 37.02 6.76 0.17
C ARG A 20 35.62 6.21 -0.12
N LEU A 21 35.31 5.94 -1.39
CA LEU A 21 34.08 5.22 -1.78
C LEU A 21 34.09 3.77 -1.28
N LYS A 22 35.21 3.06 -1.43
CA LYS A 22 35.36 1.65 -1.01
C LYS A 22 35.25 1.50 0.51
N ALA A 23 35.88 2.36 1.31
CA ALA A 23 35.74 2.35 2.77
C ALA A 23 34.31 2.67 3.24
N LYS A 24 33.57 3.49 2.49
CA LYS A 24 32.15 3.79 2.76
C LYS A 24 31.22 2.64 2.36
N PHE A 25 31.57 1.90 1.30
CA PHE A 25 30.82 0.73 0.80
C PHE A 25 31.13 -0.56 1.57
N LEU A 26 32.35 -0.70 2.09
CA LEU A 26 32.86 -1.88 2.83
C LEU A 26 32.71 -1.74 4.36
N SER A 27 31.90 -0.79 4.82
CA SER A 27 31.49 -0.72 6.22
C SER A 27 30.43 -1.78 6.47
N MET A 28 30.67 -2.66 7.46
CA MET A 28 29.71 -3.69 7.91
C MET A 28 28.31 -3.10 8.21
N PHE A 29 28.26 -1.81 8.56
CA PHE A 29 27.01 -1.05 8.73
C PHE A 29 26.26 -0.78 7.42
N PHE A 30 26.97 -0.49 6.32
CA PHE A 30 26.35 -0.29 5.00
C PHE A 30 25.81 -1.60 4.44
N LEU A 31 26.55 -2.72 4.60
CA LEU A 31 26.08 -4.04 4.16
C LEU A 31 24.83 -4.48 4.93
N LYS A 32 24.80 -4.32 6.27
CA LYS A 32 23.59 -4.59 7.07
C LYS A 32 22.41 -3.74 6.62
N LYS A 33 22.64 -2.45 6.33
CA LYS A 33 21.59 -1.53 5.84
C LYS A 33 21.09 -1.92 4.45
N LEU A 34 21.97 -2.34 3.55
CA LEU A 34 21.62 -2.79 2.21
C LEU A 34 20.82 -4.09 2.23
N VAL A 35 21.26 -5.08 3.02
CA VAL A 35 20.53 -6.35 3.22
C VAL A 35 19.16 -6.08 3.82
N TRP A 36 19.06 -5.21 4.84
CA TRP A 36 17.78 -4.82 5.43
C TRP A 36 16.86 -4.13 4.42
N LEU A 37 17.40 -3.26 3.57
CA LEU A 37 16.64 -2.59 2.53
C LEU A 37 16.12 -3.57 1.47
N ILE A 38 16.97 -4.49 0.99
CA ILE A 38 16.58 -5.52 0.03
C ILE A 38 15.52 -6.43 0.63
N PHE A 39 15.71 -6.90 1.86
CA PHE A 39 14.73 -7.73 2.57
C PHE A 39 13.37 -7.02 2.71
N ARG A 40 13.37 -5.76 3.17
CA ARG A 40 12.16 -4.94 3.27
C ARG A 40 11.49 -4.75 1.90
N LEU A 41 12.27 -4.52 0.84
CA LEU A 41 11.75 -4.34 -0.51
C LEU A 41 11.09 -5.63 -1.01
N VAL A 42 11.76 -6.78 -0.87
CA VAL A 42 11.22 -8.08 -1.27
C VAL A 42 9.92 -8.39 -0.51
N LEU A 43 9.86 -8.12 0.79
CA LEU A 43 8.63 -8.29 1.57
C LEU A 43 7.50 -7.37 1.08
N LEU A 44 7.78 -6.08 0.86
CA LEU A 44 6.77 -5.14 0.37
C LEU A 44 6.26 -5.52 -1.02
N VAL A 45 7.15 -5.89 -1.94
CA VAL A 45 6.77 -6.34 -3.29
C VAL A 45 5.99 -7.64 -3.23
N GLY A 46 6.40 -8.61 -2.40
CA GLY A 46 5.70 -9.88 -2.23
C GLY A 46 4.28 -9.70 -1.68
N ILE A 47 4.12 -8.91 -0.62
CA ILE A 47 2.80 -8.60 -0.06
C ILE A 47 1.94 -7.84 -1.08
N SER A 48 2.51 -6.87 -1.78
CA SER A 48 1.81 -6.14 -2.84
C SER A 48 1.32 -7.07 -3.94
N TYR A 49 2.14 -8.03 -4.37
CA TYR A 49 1.75 -9.01 -5.38
C TYR A 49 0.58 -9.88 -4.91
N ILE A 50 0.61 -10.39 -3.67
CA ILE A 50 -0.47 -11.21 -3.11
C ILE A 50 -1.78 -10.42 -3.06
N VAL A 51 -1.73 -9.15 -2.67
CA VAL A 51 -2.90 -8.28 -2.60
C VAL A 51 -3.43 -7.95 -4.00
N LEU A 52 -2.57 -7.69 -4.98
CA LEU A 52 -2.97 -7.31 -6.34
C LEU A 52 -3.43 -8.50 -7.19
N PHE A 53 -2.93 -9.70 -6.94
CA PHE A 53 -3.29 -10.92 -7.68
C PHE A 53 -4.81 -11.16 -7.82
N PRO A 54 -5.62 -11.10 -6.75
CA PRO A 54 -7.08 -11.25 -6.87
C PRO A 54 -7.71 -10.11 -7.70
N PHE A 55 -7.19 -8.88 -7.67
CA PHE A 55 -7.71 -7.80 -8.50
C PHE A 55 -7.47 -8.07 -9.98
N PHE A 56 -6.25 -8.47 -10.37
CA PHE A 56 -5.96 -8.84 -11.75
C PHE A 56 -6.84 -10.00 -12.22
N SER A 57 -7.01 -11.02 -11.39
CA SER A 57 -7.86 -12.17 -11.69
C SER A 57 -9.34 -11.78 -11.86
N LYS A 58 -9.83 -10.85 -11.03
CA LYS A 58 -11.21 -10.34 -11.13
C LYS A 58 -11.43 -9.46 -12.35
N ILE A 59 -10.46 -8.62 -12.71
CA ILE A 59 -10.51 -7.81 -13.93
C ILE A 59 -10.48 -8.72 -15.16
N ALA A 60 -9.62 -9.74 -15.20
CA ALA A 60 -9.62 -10.71 -16.29
C ALA A 60 -10.95 -11.48 -16.37
N GLY A 61 -11.49 -11.87 -15.21
CA GLY A 61 -12.77 -12.56 -15.09
C GLY A 61 -13.98 -11.71 -15.48
N SER A 62 -13.95 -10.39 -15.32
CA SER A 62 -15.08 -9.53 -15.70
C SER A 62 -15.28 -9.42 -17.21
N PHE A 63 -14.28 -9.82 -18.01
CA PHE A 63 -14.38 -9.94 -19.47
C PHE A 63 -14.79 -11.34 -19.96
N MET A 64 -15.01 -12.30 -19.05
CA MET A 64 -15.46 -13.66 -19.38
C MET A 64 -16.97 -13.68 -19.69
N GLY A 65 -17.34 -14.50 -20.68
CA GLY A 65 -18.75 -14.76 -21.00
C GLY A 65 -19.44 -15.71 -20.00
N PRO A 66 -20.78 -15.81 -20.01
CA PRO A 66 -21.54 -16.73 -19.16
C PRO A 66 -21.06 -18.19 -19.26
N ASP A 67 -20.68 -18.61 -20.47
CA ASP A 67 -20.23 -19.99 -20.76
C ASP A 67 -18.83 -20.28 -20.20
N ASP A 68 -17.99 -19.25 -20.01
CA ASP A 68 -16.64 -19.37 -19.46
C ASP A 68 -16.65 -19.56 -17.92
N PHE A 69 -17.77 -19.29 -17.23
CA PHE A 69 -17.90 -19.52 -15.78
C PHE A 69 -18.06 -21.00 -15.42
N VAL A 70 -18.50 -21.84 -16.36
CA VAL A 70 -18.73 -23.28 -16.15
C VAL A 70 -17.43 -24.08 -16.38
N ASP A 71 -16.49 -23.53 -17.16
CA ASP A 71 -15.21 -24.18 -17.47
C ASP A 71 -14.13 -23.75 -16.45
N VAL A 72 -13.85 -24.62 -15.47
CA VAL A 72 -12.85 -24.43 -14.40
C VAL A 72 -11.41 -24.20 -14.89
N THR A 73 -11.16 -24.36 -16.19
CA THR A 73 -9.87 -24.11 -16.84
C THR A 73 -9.56 -22.61 -17.00
N VAL A 74 -10.56 -21.73 -16.95
CA VAL A 74 -10.44 -20.31 -17.28
C VAL A 74 -10.13 -19.47 -16.03
N ARG A 75 -8.91 -19.56 -15.49
CA ARG A 75 -8.53 -18.84 -14.26
C ARG A 75 -7.86 -17.49 -14.46
N LEU A 76 -7.27 -17.21 -15.63
CA LEU A 76 -6.51 -15.98 -15.84
C LEU A 76 -6.70 -15.31 -17.21
N ILE A 77 -7.07 -16.07 -18.25
CA ILE A 77 -7.23 -15.55 -19.63
C ILE A 77 -8.58 -16.06 -20.18
N PRO A 78 -9.54 -15.17 -20.51
CA PRO A 78 -10.82 -15.56 -21.09
C PRO A 78 -10.64 -16.26 -22.43
N LYS A 79 -11.38 -17.35 -22.69
CA LYS A 79 -11.43 -17.98 -24.02
C LYS A 79 -12.33 -17.17 -24.96
N HIS A 80 -13.43 -16.61 -24.43
CA HIS A 80 -14.35 -15.76 -25.15
C HIS A 80 -14.38 -14.37 -24.53
N PHE A 81 -13.54 -13.46 -25.05
CA PHE A 81 -13.59 -12.06 -24.66
C PHE A 81 -14.93 -11.44 -25.07
N THR A 82 -15.76 -11.07 -24.10
CA THR A 82 -17.07 -10.45 -24.38
C THR A 82 -17.33 -9.23 -23.50
N LEU A 83 -17.91 -8.20 -24.12
CA LEU A 83 -18.45 -7.02 -23.44
C LEU A 83 -19.96 -7.14 -23.20
N GLY A 84 -20.58 -8.26 -23.61
CA GLY A 84 -22.01 -8.52 -23.45
C GLY A 84 -22.44 -8.55 -21.99
N THR A 85 -21.61 -9.11 -21.11
CA THR A 85 -21.86 -9.16 -19.65
C THR A 85 -22.00 -7.77 -19.06
N TYR A 86 -21.15 -6.81 -19.44
CA TYR A 86 -21.26 -5.41 -18.99
C TYR A 86 -22.56 -4.76 -19.49
N LYS A 87 -22.93 -5.02 -20.76
CA LYS A 87 -24.16 -4.49 -21.34
C LYS A 87 -25.40 -5.02 -20.61
N ALA A 88 -25.43 -6.33 -20.31
CA ALA A 88 -26.51 -6.95 -19.54
C ALA A 88 -26.61 -6.41 -18.11
N VAL A 89 -25.48 -6.23 -17.41
CA VAL A 89 -25.47 -5.65 -16.05
C VAL A 89 -25.98 -4.21 -16.03
N ILE A 90 -25.59 -3.41 -17.02
CA ILE A 90 -25.99 -2.00 -17.08
C ILE A 90 -27.47 -1.83 -17.47
N LEU A 91 -27.95 -2.59 -18.46
CA LEU A 91 -29.30 -2.44 -19.01
C LEU A 91 -30.36 -3.25 -18.26
N GLU A 92 -30.06 -4.49 -17.84
CA GLU A 92 -31.06 -5.39 -17.25
C GLU A 92 -31.08 -5.33 -15.72
N ASN A 93 -29.94 -5.09 -15.07
CA ASN A 93 -29.84 -5.10 -13.60
C ASN A 93 -29.97 -3.71 -12.96
N GLY A 94 -30.23 -2.65 -13.74
CA GLY A 94 -30.40 -1.29 -13.19
C GLY A 94 -29.19 -0.82 -12.38
N TYR A 95 -27.96 -1.16 -12.81
CA TYR A 95 -26.72 -0.94 -12.07
C TYR A 95 -26.56 0.50 -11.56
N PHE A 96 -26.98 1.49 -12.35
CA PHE A 96 -26.90 2.90 -11.95
C PHE A 96 -27.78 3.25 -10.76
N GLU A 97 -28.96 2.66 -10.63
CA GLU A 97 -29.86 2.90 -9.50
C GLU A 97 -29.32 2.23 -8.23
N ALA A 98 -28.83 0.99 -8.35
CA ALA A 98 -28.13 0.32 -7.24
C ALA A 98 -26.90 1.10 -6.79
N PHE A 99 -26.09 1.60 -7.73
CA PHE A 99 -24.90 2.40 -7.44
C PHE A 99 -25.25 3.70 -6.71
N LYS A 100 -26.27 4.45 -7.17
CA LYS A 100 -26.74 5.67 -6.49
C LYS A 100 -27.20 5.38 -5.07
N ASN A 101 -27.99 4.32 -4.88
CA ASN A 101 -28.49 3.94 -3.56
C ASN A 101 -27.35 3.60 -2.59
N THR A 102 -26.39 2.78 -3.03
CA THR A 102 -25.21 2.45 -2.20
C THR A 102 -24.35 3.68 -1.91
N LEU A 103 -24.17 4.57 -2.89
CA LEU A 103 -23.39 5.79 -2.73
C LEU A 103 -24.03 6.72 -1.69
N ILE A 104 -25.34 7.00 -1.81
CA ILE A 104 -26.08 7.83 -0.86
C ILE A 104 -26.06 7.20 0.54
N LEU A 105 -26.28 5.89 0.63
CA LEU A 105 -26.28 5.17 1.90
C LEU A 105 -24.90 5.22 2.57
N SER A 106 -23.83 4.90 1.84
CA SER A 106 -22.47 4.90 2.37
C SER A 106 -22.00 6.30 2.79
N LEU A 107 -22.34 7.33 1.99
CA LEU A 107 -21.94 8.71 2.26
C LEU A 107 -22.68 9.25 3.48
N SER A 108 -24.00 9.09 3.54
CA SER A 108 -24.79 9.53 4.69
C SER A 108 -24.35 8.81 5.97
N ALA A 109 -24.15 7.49 5.92
CA ALA A 109 -23.64 6.73 7.05
C ALA A 109 -22.26 7.23 7.50
N SER A 110 -21.33 7.47 6.57
CA SER A 110 -19.99 7.95 6.90
C SER A 110 -19.98 9.32 7.57
N ILE A 111 -20.86 10.25 7.13
CA ILE A 111 -20.98 11.59 7.72
C ILE A 111 -21.55 11.50 9.13
N LEU A 112 -22.65 10.77 9.31
CA LEU A 112 -23.28 10.60 10.62
C LEU A 112 -22.35 9.89 11.61
N GLN A 113 -21.65 8.85 11.15
CA GLN A 113 -20.66 8.13 11.94
C GLN A 113 -19.48 9.03 12.33
N THR A 114 -18.95 9.82 11.40
CA THR A 114 -17.84 10.74 11.68
C THR A 114 -18.28 11.80 12.68
N PHE A 115 -19.46 12.39 12.50
CA PHE A 115 -19.99 13.37 13.44
C PHE A 115 -20.16 12.79 14.84
N SER A 116 -20.75 11.59 14.96
CA SER A 116 -20.89 10.89 16.23
C SER A 116 -19.53 10.62 16.88
N CYS A 117 -18.56 10.10 16.11
CA CYS A 117 -17.21 9.83 16.58
C CYS A 117 -16.49 11.12 17.03
N CYS A 118 -16.69 12.24 16.32
CA CYS A 118 -16.12 13.54 16.68
C CYS A 118 -16.69 14.06 18.00
N VAL A 119 -18.02 13.98 18.20
CA VAL A 119 -18.66 14.41 19.45
C VAL A 119 -18.18 13.57 20.63
N VAL A 120 -18.15 12.24 20.46
CA VAL A 120 -17.65 11.32 21.50
C VAL A 120 -16.17 11.57 21.78
N GLY A 121 -15.33 11.65 20.74
CA GLY A 121 -13.90 11.91 20.87
C GLY A 121 -13.59 13.24 21.54
N TYR A 122 -14.32 14.31 21.18
CA TYR A 122 -14.20 15.62 21.83
C TYR A 122 -14.66 15.57 23.29
N GLY A 123 -15.76 14.87 23.56
CA GLY A 123 -16.28 14.64 24.90
C GLY A 123 -15.24 13.97 25.81
N LEU A 124 -14.61 12.91 25.32
CA LEU A 124 -13.56 12.17 26.02
C LEU A 124 -12.28 13.00 26.21
N ALA A 125 -11.89 13.80 25.21
CA ALA A 125 -10.65 14.59 25.27
C ALA A 125 -10.75 15.82 26.19
N LYS A 126 -11.91 16.50 26.22
CA LYS A 126 -12.06 17.78 26.95
C LYS A 126 -12.62 17.61 28.36
N PHE A 127 -13.53 16.67 28.60
CA PHE A 127 -14.22 16.55 29.90
C PHE A 127 -13.57 15.47 30.77
N LYS A 128 -13.29 15.81 32.04
CA LYS A 128 -12.83 14.85 33.06
C LYS A 128 -14.04 14.24 33.75
N PHE A 129 -14.58 13.14 33.22
CA PHE A 129 -15.72 12.42 33.80
C PHE A 129 -15.28 11.29 34.75
N ARG A 130 -16.18 10.85 35.63
CA ARG A 130 -15.92 9.89 36.73
C ARG A 130 -15.67 8.43 36.29
N GLY A 131 -15.40 8.21 35.00
CA GLY A 131 -15.00 6.94 34.38
C GLY A 131 -13.86 7.08 33.37
N ASN A 132 -13.23 8.26 33.27
CA ASN A 132 -12.24 8.59 32.23
C ASN A 132 -11.02 7.66 32.24
N LYS A 133 -10.59 7.18 33.41
CA LYS A 133 -9.47 6.24 33.50
C LYS A 133 -9.75 4.89 32.83
N LEU A 134 -10.98 4.36 32.81
CA LEU A 134 -11.25 3.07 32.18
C LEU A 134 -11.22 3.13 30.64
N VAL A 135 -11.50 4.31 30.07
CA VAL A 135 -11.54 4.52 28.61
C VAL A 135 -10.15 4.87 28.05
N PHE A 136 -9.25 5.43 28.87
CA PHE A 136 -7.89 5.81 28.50
C PHE A 136 -6.79 4.92 29.13
N VAL A 137 -7.14 3.76 29.70
CA VAL A 137 -6.17 2.74 30.15
C VAL A 137 -5.51 2.06 28.95
#